data_AF-T0TGI4-F1
#
_entry.id   AF-T0TGI4-F1
#
_cell.length_a   1.000
_cell.length_b   1.000
_cell.length_c   1.000
_cell.angle_alpha   90.00
_cell.angle_beta   90.00
_cell.angle_gamma   90.00
#
_symmetry.space_group_name_H-M   'P 1'
#
loop_
_entity.id
_entity.type
_entity.pdbx_description
1 polymer ?
#
loop_
_entity_poly.entity_id
_entity_poly.type
_entity_poly.pdbx_seq_one_letter_code
_entity_poly.pdbx_strand_id
1 'polypeptide(L)'
;MLLAALLVFAITDSRTSFFIALAIILCYFLKPILSKVKVSGYAIMPFVVGMFALGLALPRYFTPDNPIFVTLNHLFTGRTGIGHVYLEQFGLNWMPRNIPTFTEINGIPMYDDSFYVDSLLRQGTILFCLYPIFLLVQLKGKKFTLFHSLLFLLTFFINTMERYGATVQICSILLLNYFALSEDKLEDKY
;
A
#
# COMPACT_ATOMS: atom_id res chain seq x y z
N MET A 1 -8.39 9.18 31.45
CA MET A 1 -7.57 8.22 30.68
C MET A 1 -8.13 7.94 29.30
N LEU A 2 -9.44 7.64 29.15
CA LEU A 2 -10.08 7.45 27.83
C LEU A 2 -9.87 8.64 26.88
N LEU A 3 -10.06 9.87 27.35
CA LEU A 3 -9.90 11.08 26.55
C LEU A 3 -8.45 11.31 26.09
N ALA A 4 -7.47 10.97 26.93
CA ALA A 4 -6.05 11.04 26.58
C ALA A 4 -5.65 9.91 25.61
N ALA A 5 -6.19 8.70 25.79
CA ALA A 5 -6.00 7.58 24.88
C ALA A 5 -6.63 7.85 23.51
N LEU A 6 -7.83 8.45 23.47
CA LEU A 6 -8.51 8.89 22.25
C LEU A 6 -7.76 10.05 21.58
N LEU A 7 -7.20 10.99 22.33
CA LEU A 7 -6.38 12.07 21.80
C LEU A 7 -5.06 11.53 21.23
N VAL A 8 -4.38 10.64 21.94
CA VAL A 8 -3.15 9.98 21.46
C VAL A 8 -3.46 9.12 20.24
N PHE A 9 -4.58 8.39 20.24
CA PHE A 9 -5.05 7.62 19.09
C PHE A 9 -5.34 8.53 17.90
N ALA A 10 -6.10 9.61 18.08
CA ALA A 10 -6.39 10.59 17.04
C ALA A 10 -5.11 11.27 16.52
N ILE A 11 -4.14 11.59 17.39
CA ILE A 11 -2.84 12.15 17.01
C ILE A 11 -2.00 11.11 16.25
N THR A 12 -2.03 9.84 16.65
CA THR A 12 -1.21 8.78 16.06
C THR A 12 -1.76 8.30 14.72
N ASP A 13 -3.08 8.23 14.58
CA ASP A 13 -3.75 7.91 13.31
C ASP A 13 -3.65 9.09 12.32
N SER A 14 -3.87 10.32 12.79
CA SER A 14 -3.70 11.56 12.01
C SER A 14 -2.26 11.80 11.53
N ARG A 15 -1.25 11.32 12.27
CA ARG A 15 0.18 11.47 11.89
C ARG A 15 0.51 10.84 10.55
N THR A 16 0.01 9.64 10.30
CA THR A 16 0.29 8.90 9.06
C THR A 16 -0.34 9.60 7.86
N SER A 17 -1.62 9.96 7.95
CA SER A 17 -2.31 10.71 6.90
C SER A 17 -1.68 12.10 6.69
N PHE A 18 -1.20 12.75 7.77
CA PHE A 18 -0.45 14.00 7.69
C PHE A 18 0.87 13.84 6.92
N PHE A 19 1.68 12.82 7.21
CA PHE A 19 2.93 12.57 6.48
C PHE A 19 2.69 12.23 5.01
N ILE A 20 1.64 11.46 4.71
CA ILE A 20 1.21 11.18 3.33
C ILE A 20 0.84 12.47 2.60
N ALA A 21 -0.01 13.31 3.22
CA ALA A 21 -0.43 14.58 2.64
C ALA A 21 0.76 15.52 2.42
N LEU A 22 1.67 15.60 3.39
CA LEU A 22 2.90 16.38 3.29
C LEU A 22 3.79 15.89 2.14
N ALA A 23 3.96 14.57 1.99
CA ALA A 23 4.75 13.98 0.90
C ALA A 23 4.15 14.30 -0.48
N ILE A 24 2.81 14.24 -0.61
CA ILE A 24 2.11 14.62 -1.84
C ILE A 24 2.32 16.11 -2.13
N ILE A 25 2.10 16.99 -1.15
CA ILE A 25 2.29 18.44 -1.30
C ILE A 25 3.72 18.77 -1.72
N LEU A 26 4.73 18.14 -1.09
CA LEU A 26 6.14 18.30 -1.45
C LEU A 26 6.43 17.85 -2.89
N CYS A 27 5.84 16.73 -3.33
CA CYS A 27 5.95 16.30 -4.74
C CYS A 27 5.40 17.37 -5.70
N TYR A 28 4.29 18.02 -5.36
CA TYR A 28 3.71 19.09 -6.18
C TYR A 28 4.57 20.36 -6.20
N PHE A 29 5.13 20.79 -5.06
CA PHE A 29 6.07 21.92 -5.03
C PHE A 29 7.31 21.66 -5.87
N LEU A 30 7.83 20.43 -5.85
CA LEU A 30 9.02 20.03 -6.60
C LEU A 30 8.71 19.59 -8.05
N LYS A 31 7.45 19.64 -8.48
CA LYS A 31 7.01 19.21 -9.81
C LYS A 31 7.87 19.74 -10.96
N PRO A 32 8.27 21.03 -11.03
CA PRO A 32 9.08 21.54 -12.13
C PRO A 32 10.46 20.87 -12.25
N ILE A 33 11.00 20.37 -11.14
CA ILE A 33 12.30 19.67 -11.08
C ILE A 33 12.08 18.18 -11.36
N LEU A 34 11.14 17.56 -10.63
CA LEU A 34 10.85 16.13 -10.72
C LEU A 34 10.32 15.71 -12.10
N SER A 35 9.65 16.62 -12.83
CA SER A 35 9.12 16.31 -14.16
C SER A 35 10.20 16.23 -15.24
N LYS A 36 11.41 16.74 -14.98
CA LYS A 36 12.53 16.70 -15.95
C LYS A 36 13.24 15.34 -15.99
N VAL A 37 13.16 14.58 -14.90
CA VAL A 37 13.80 13.28 -14.78
C VAL A 37 12.85 12.20 -15.30
N LYS A 38 13.32 11.39 -16.25
CA LYS A 38 12.59 10.23 -16.78
C LYS A 38 13.03 8.97 -16.03
N VAL A 39 12.06 8.16 -15.64
CA VAL A 39 12.26 6.89 -14.92
C VAL A 39 11.64 5.79 -15.75
N SER A 40 12.40 4.71 -16.00
CA SER A 40 11.86 3.53 -16.66
C SER A 40 10.95 2.77 -15.71
N GLY A 41 9.85 2.22 -16.22
CA GLY A 41 8.97 1.33 -15.46
C GLY A 41 9.72 0.14 -14.87
N TYR A 42 10.78 -0.36 -15.53
CA TYR A 42 11.65 -1.41 -14.98
C TYR A 42 12.35 -1.00 -13.68
N ALA A 43 12.65 0.29 -13.48
CA ALA A 43 13.22 0.78 -12.23
C ALA A 43 12.16 0.88 -11.11
N ILE A 44 10.88 0.98 -11.47
CA ILE A 44 9.74 1.05 -10.52
C ILE A 44 9.32 -0.36 -10.07
N MET A 45 9.44 -1.37 -10.94
CA MET A 45 9.00 -2.75 -10.67
C MET A 45 9.54 -3.34 -9.35
N PRO A 46 10.84 -3.24 -9.01
CA PRO A 46 11.35 -3.78 -7.75
C PRO A 46 10.70 -3.14 -6.52
N PHE A 47 10.36 -1.85 -6.58
CA PHE A 47 9.67 -1.17 -5.48
C PHE A 47 8.25 -1.68 -5.32
N VAL A 48 7.52 -1.91 -6.42
CA VAL A 48 6.18 -2.52 -6.35
C VAL A 48 6.27 -3.90 -5.69
N VAL A 49 7.15 -4.78 -6.18
CA VAL A 49 7.33 -6.11 -5.58
C VAL A 49 7.74 -6.02 -4.11
N GLY A 50 8.69 -5.14 -3.80
CA GLY A 50 9.17 -4.91 -2.44
C GLY A 50 8.07 -4.47 -1.50
N MET A 51 7.19 -3.56 -1.92
CA MET A 51 6.08 -3.07 -1.10
C MET A 51 5.03 -4.16 -0.82
N PHE A 52 4.68 -4.99 -1.80
CA PHE A 52 3.80 -6.14 -1.56
C PHE A 52 4.45 -7.17 -0.64
N ALA A 53 5.73 -7.47 -0.86
CA ALA A 53 6.48 -8.39 -0.01
C ALA A 53 6.55 -7.88 1.42
N LEU A 54 6.88 -6.60 1.63
CA LEU A 54 6.94 -5.97 2.96
C LEU A 54 5.57 -5.91 3.63
N GLY A 55 4.53 -5.51 2.91
CA GLY A 55 3.16 -5.41 3.42
C GLY A 55 2.61 -6.75 3.92
N LEU A 56 3.13 -7.88 3.43
CA LEU A 56 2.76 -9.22 3.89
C LEU A 56 3.78 -9.82 4.88
N ALA A 57 5.07 -9.64 4.65
CA ALA A 57 6.12 -10.22 5.47
C ALA A 57 6.12 -9.60 6.88
N LEU A 58 5.90 -8.29 6.99
CA LEU A 58 5.87 -7.61 8.28
C LEU A 58 4.79 -8.19 9.21
N PRO A 59 3.50 -8.28 8.81
CA PRO A 59 2.49 -8.96 9.62
C PRO A 59 2.75 -10.46 9.77
N ARG A 60 3.20 -11.17 8.72
CA ARG A 60 3.36 -12.63 8.76
C ARG A 60 4.40 -13.11 9.78
N TYR A 61 5.48 -12.35 9.93
CA TYR A 61 6.62 -12.66 10.80
C TYR A 61 6.69 -11.76 12.04
N PHE A 62 5.63 -10.98 12.31
CA PHE A 62 5.58 -10.11 13.47
C PHE A 62 5.87 -10.89 14.75
N THR A 63 6.89 -10.45 15.50
CA THR A 63 7.26 -11.05 16.79
C THR A 63 7.22 -9.94 17.85
N PRO A 64 6.35 -10.03 18.86
CA PRO A 64 6.18 -8.96 19.85
C PRO A 64 7.43 -8.74 20.72
N ASP A 65 8.28 -9.76 20.86
CA ASP A 65 9.51 -9.69 21.67
C ASP A 65 10.69 -9.03 20.94
N ASN A 66 10.57 -8.77 19.64
CA ASN A 66 11.65 -8.20 18.84
C ASN A 66 11.50 -6.67 18.76
N PRO A 67 12.50 -5.89 19.24
CA PRO A 67 12.41 -4.43 19.29
C PRO A 67 12.25 -3.77 17.92
N ILE A 68 12.73 -4.41 16.85
CA ILE A 68 12.57 -3.91 15.48
C ILE A 68 11.10 -3.99 15.08
N PHE A 69 10.45 -5.12 15.31
CA PHE A 69 9.03 -5.31 14.98
C PHE A 69 8.13 -4.41 15.83
N VAL A 70 8.44 -4.21 17.11
CA VAL A 70 7.71 -3.26 17.97
C VAL A 70 7.85 -1.83 17.43
N THR A 71 9.06 -1.41 17.07
CA THR A 71 9.31 -0.08 16.49
C THR A 71 8.55 0.11 15.18
N LEU A 72 8.62 -0.88 14.28
CA LEU A 72 7.89 -0.84 13.02
C LEU A 72 6.39 -0.84 13.26
N ASN A 73 5.89 -1.61 14.22
CA ASN A 73 4.48 -1.61 14.57
C ASN A 73 4.03 -0.24 15.07
N HIS A 74 4.83 0.46 15.90
CA HIS A 74 4.54 1.83 16.28
C HIS A 74 4.56 2.80 15.09
N LEU A 75 5.51 2.62 14.16
CA LEU A 75 5.57 3.42 12.93
C LEU A 75 4.33 3.23 12.07
N PHE A 76 3.81 2.00 11.98
CA PHE A 76 2.59 1.64 11.25
C PHE A 76 1.32 1.69 12.14
N THR A 77 1.34 2.44 13.24
CA THR A 77 0.18 2.67 14.13
C THR A 77 -0.51 1.38 14.62
N GLY A 78 0.24 0.33 14.87
CA GLY A 78 -0.27 -0.96 15.37
C GLY A 78 -0.73 -1.95 14.28
N ARG A 79 -0.73 -1.54 13.01
CA ARG A 79 -1.30 -2.30 11.89
C ARG A 79 -0.54 -3.58 11.58
N THR A 80 0.77 -3.62 11.83
CA THR A 80 1.57 -4.83 11.66
C THR A 80 1.12 -5.94 12.61
N GLY A 81 0.92 -5.59 13.89
CA GLY A 81 0.45 -6.51 14.91
C GLY A 81 -1.00 -6.93 14.70
N ILE A 82 -1.89 -5.99 14.35
CA ILE A 82 -3.29 -6.32 14.04
C ILE A 82 -3.37 -7.26 12.83
N GLY A 83 -2.64 -6.96 11.76
CA GLY A 83 -2.57 -7.81 10.57
C GLY A 83 -2.06 -9.22 10.89
N HIS A 84 -1.09 -9.35 11.81
CA HIS A 84 -0.61 -10.64 12.29
C HIS A 84 -1.73 -11.47 12.93
N VAL A 85 -2.47 -10.88 13.87
CA VAL A 85 -3.58 -11.54 14.56
C VAL A 85 -4.68 -11.98 13.58
N TYR A 86 -5.00 -11.14 12.59
CA TYR A 86 -5.96 -11.49 11.54
C TYR A 86 -5.48 -12.66 10.66
N LEU A 87 -4.20 -12.69 10.31
CA LEU A 87 -3.61 -13.81 9.56
C LEU A 87 -3.66 -15.12 10.37
N GLU A 88 -3.41 -15.06 11.68
CA GLU A 88 -3.49 -16.25 12.54
C GLU A 88 -4.93 -16.76 12.71
N GLN A 89 -5.90 -15.86 12.88
CA GLN A 89 -7.30 -16.24 13.09
C GLN A 89 -7.94 -16.82 11.83
N PHE A 90 -7.76 -16.16 10.69
CA PHE A 90 -8.47 -16.55 9.46
C PHE A 90 -7.63 -17.46 8.56
N GLY A 91 -6.30 -17.49 8.71
CA GLY A 91 -5.40 -18.23 7.82
C GLY A 91 -5.40 -17.70 6.38
N LEU A 92 -4.73 -18.38 5.46
CA LEU A 92 -4.75 -18.04 4.03
C LEU A 92 -5.75 -18.91 3.28
N ASN A 93 -6.42 -18.35 2.26
CA ASN A 93 -7.28 -19.10 1.35
C ASN A 93 -6.96 -18.72 -0.10
N TRP A 94 -7.08 -19.68 -1.01
CA TRP A 94 -6.88 -19.47 -2.44
C TRP A 94 -7.99 -18.60 -3.04
N MET A 95 -9.23 -18.80 -2.61
CA MET A 95 -10.43 -18.16 -3.14
C MET A 95 -10.94 -17.02 -2.24
N PRO A 96 -11.71 -16.06 -2.80
CA PRO A 96 -12.34 -15.01 -2.02
C PRO A 96 -13.26 -15.57 -0.94
N ARG A 97 -13.37 -14.84 0.17
CA ARG A 97 -14.28 -15.16 1.27
C ARG A 97 -14.72 -13.90 2.00
N ASN A 98 -15.90 -13.98 2.59
CA ASN A 98 -16.43 -12.88 3.38
C ASN A 98 -15.84 -12.94 4.80
N ILE A 99 -14.90 -12.02 5.09
CA ILE A 99 -14.36 -11.82 6.44
C ILE A 99 -14.98 -10.55 7.02
N PRO A 100 -15.45 -10.55 8.28
CA PRO A 100 -15.96 -9.35 8.92
C PRO A 100 -14.89 -8.26 9.00
N THR A 101 -15.31 -7.03 8.78
CA THR A 101 -14.43 -5.85 8.88
C THR A 101 -13.98 -5.61 10.31
N PHE A 102 -14.92 -5.72 11.25
CA PHE A 102 -14.66 -5.73 12.68
C PHE A 102 -14.82 -7.14 13.19
N THR A 103 -13.79 -7.65 13.88
CA THR A 103 -13.84 -8.96 14.51
C THR A 103 -13.40 -8.82 15.96
N GLU A 104 -14.12 -9.45 16.88
CA GLU A 104 -13.69 -9.59 18.26
C GLU A 104 -12.73 -10.77 18.36
N ILE A 105 -11.48 -10.48 18.72
CA ILE A 105 -10.42 -11.48 18.84
C ILE A 105 -9.92 -11.45 20.27
N ASN A 106 -10.05 -12.57 20.98
CA ASN A 106 -9.70 -12.68 22.41
C ASN A 106 -10.41 -11.63 23.29
N GLY A 107 -11.67 -11.31 22.99
CA GLY A 107 -12.46 -10.33 23.76
C GLY A 107 -12.15 -8.87 23.44
N ILE A 108 -11.30 -8.60 22.45
CA ILE A 108 -10.90 -7.25 22.04
C ILE A 108 -11.47 -6.99 20.64
N PRO A 109 -12.27 -5.93 20.45
CA PRO A 109 -12.70 -5.53 19.11
C PRO A 109 -11.50 -5.01 18.32
N MET A 110 -11.19 -5.68 17.22
CA MET A 110 -10.11 -5.32 16.31
C MET A 110 -10.66 -4.98 14.92
N TYR A 111 -9.88 -4.19 14.20
CA TYR A 111 -10.19 -3.71 12.85
C TYR A 111 -8.92 -3.72 12.01
N ASP A 112 -8.91 -4.52 10.94
CA ASP A 112 -7.78 -4.59 10.01
C ASP A 112 -7.81 -3.41 9.03
N ASP A 113 -6.85 -2.51 9.22
CA ASP A 113 -6.61 -1.32 8.43
C ASP A 113 -5.49 -1.49 7.40
N SER A 114 -4.87 -2.67 7.29
CA SER A 114 -3.88 -2.92 6.25
C SER A 114 -4.58 -3.34 4.96
N PHE A 115 -4.44 -2.59 3.86
CA PHE A 115 -4.99 -3.01 2.58
C PHE A 115 -4.40 -4.34 2.13
N TYR A 116 -3.10 -4.58 2.35
CA TYR A 116 -2.46 -5.82 1.89
C TYR A 116 -3.00 -7.05 2.59
N VAL A 117 -3.14 -6.99 3.92
CA VAL A 117 -3.67 -8.11 4.71
C VAL A 117 -5.16 -8.30 4.43
N ASP A 118 -5.95 -7.22 4.46
CA ASP A 118 -7.40 -7.29 4.20
C ASP A 118 -7.69 -7.82 2.80
N SER A 119 -6.96 -7.32 1.79
CA SER A 119 -7.09 -7.76 0.39
C SER A 119 -6.71 -9.23 0.25
N LEU A 120 -5.58 -9.67 0.83
CA LEU A 120 -5.16 -11.07 0.79
C LEU A 120 -6.21 -11.99 1.44
N LEU A 121 -6.74 -11.60 2.60
CA LEU A 121 -7.67 -12.40 3.38
C LEU A 121 -9.05 -12.52 2.74
N ARG A 122 -9.56 -11.43 2.14
CA ARG A 122 -10.90 -11.37 1.53
C ARG A 122 -10.95 -11.77 0.08
N GLN A 123 -9.96 -11.36 -0.72
CA GLN A 123 -9.93 -11.64 -2.16
C GLN A 123 -9.29 -13.00 -2.46
N GLY A 124 -8.57 -13.57 -1.50
CA GLY A 124 -7.83 -14.82 -1.65
C GLY A 124 -6.51 -14.61 -2.37
N THR A 125 -5.60 -15.57 -2.19
CA THR A 125 -4.22 -15.49 -2.68
C THR A 125 -4.15 -15.35 -4.20
N ILE A 126 -5.05 -15.98 -4.97
CA ILE A 126 -5.02 -15.92 -6.43
C ILE A 126 -5.26 -14.49 -6.92
N LEU A 127 -6.38 -13.89 -6.51
CA LEU A 127 -6.74 -12.54 -6.97
C LEU A 127 -5.74 -11.50 -6.46
N PHE A 128 -5.29 -11.66 -5.21
CA PHE A 128 -4.27 -10.81 -4.62
C PHE A 128 -2.97 -10.83 -5.42
N CYS A 129 -2.50 -12.00 -5.89
CA CYS A 129 -1.27 -12.13 -6.69
C CYS A 129 -1.42 -11.65 -8.14
N LEU A 130 -2.62 -11.74 -8.73
CA LEU A 130 -2.86 -11.22 -10.08
C LEU A 130 -2.66 -9.71 -10.16
N TYR A 131 -2.97 -8.98 -9.09
CA TYR A 131 -2.85 -7.54 -9.03
C TYR A 131 -1.42 -6.99 -9.21
N PRO A 132 -0.38 -7.41 -8.45
CA PRO A 132 0.99 -7.01 -8.70
C PRO A 132 1.50 -7.53 -10.06
N ILE A 133 1.10 -8.72 -10.52
CA ILE A 133 1.47 -9.21 -11.86
C ILE A 133 0.97 -8.26 -12.95
N PHE A 134 -0.31 -7.87 -12.88
CA PHE A 134 -0.90 -6.90 -13.80
C PHE A 134 -0.14 -5.57 -13.79
N LEU A 135 0.24 -5.07 -12.62
CA LEU A 135 1.03 -3.85 -12.49
C LEU A 135 2.40 -3.97 -13.15
N LEU A 136 3.11 -5.09 -12.96
CA LEU A 136 4.38 -5.34 -13.61
C LEU A 136 4.24 -5.36 -15.14
N VAL A 137 3.18 -5.98 -15.66
CA VAL A 137 2.86 -5.95 -17.10
C VAL A 137 2.62 -4.52 -17.57
N GLN A 138 1.86 -3.72 -16.80
CA GLN A 138 1.59 -2.32 -17.15
C GLN A 138 2.84 -1.43 -17.08
N LEU A 139 3.83 -1.73 -16.24
CA LEU A 139 5.07 -0.95 -16.17
C LEU A 139 6.08 -1.34 -17.26
N LYS A 140 5.93 -2.53 -17.85
CA LYS A 140 6.87 -3.06 -18.84
C LYS A 140 6.97 -2.15 -20.06
N GLY A 141 8.19 -1.77 -20.42
CA GLY A 141 8.48 -0.94 -21.59
C GLY A 141 8.19 0.55 -21.43
N LYS A 142 7.40 0.96 -20.43
CA LYS A 142 6.98 2.37 -20.29
C LYS A 142 8.02 3.23 -19.58
N LYS A 143 7.96 4.53 -19.84
CA LYS A 143 8.71 5.57 -19.12
C LYS A 143 7.76 6.56 -18.50
N PHE A 144 8.09 7.02 -17.30
CA PHE A 144 7.32 7.99 -16.53
C PHE A 144 8.23 9.15 -16.14
N THR A 145 7.66 10.29 -15.77
CA THR A 145 8.46 11.29 -15.06
C THR A 145 8.68 10.84 -13.61
N LEU A 146 9.77 11.30 -12.98
CA LEU A 146 10.02 11.02 -11.56
C LEU A 146 8.86 11.55 -10.69
N PHE A 147 8.25 12.67 -11.06
CA PHE A 147 7.03 13.18 -10.42
C PHE A 147 5.90 12.13 -10.38
N HIS A 148 5.51 11.57 -11.53
CA HIS A 148 4.45 10.56 -11.58
C HIS A 148 4.87 9.25 -10.91
N SER A 149 6.16 8.89 -11.02
CA SER A 149 6.71 7.68 -10.38
C SER A 149 6.62 7.77 -8.85
N LEU A 150 6.95 8.92 -8.26
CA LEU A 150 6.85 9.15 -6.82
C LEU A 150 5.40 9.13 -6.33
N LEU A 151 4.48 9.82 -7.04
CA LEU A 151 3.05 9.76 -6.71
C LEU A 151 2.50 8.34 -6.80
N PHE A 152 2.90 7.58 -7.83
CA PHE A 152 2.54 6.18 -7.97
C PHE A 152 3.06 5.32 -6.81
N LEU A 153 4.34 5.47 -6.43
CA LEU A 153 4.92 4.73 -5.31
C LEU A 153 4.29 5.09 -3.95
N LEU A 154 3.91 6.36 -3.76
CA LEU A 154 3.18 6.79 -2.56
C LEU A 154 1.85 6.03 -2.41
N THR A 155 1.17 5.66 -3.50
CA THR A 155 -0.08 4.86 -3.39
C THR A 155 0.15 3.49 -2.72
N PHE A 156 1.28 2.84 -2.98
CA PHE A 156 1.62 1.56 -2.33
C PHE A 156 2.00 1.75 -0.86
N PHE A 157 2.66 2.86 -0.55
CA PHE A 157 2.95 3.19 0.85
C PHE A 157 1.67 3.44 1.64
N ILE A 158 0.73 4.19 1.07
CA ILE A 158 -0.62 4.39 1.64
C ILE A 158 -1.31 3.06 1.86
N ASN A 159 -1.26 2.12 0.92
CA ASN A 159 -1.87 0.79 1.07
C ASN A 159 -1.25 -0.05 2.22
N THR A 160 -0.03 0.25 2.64
CA THR A 160 0.55 -0.40 3.83
C THR A 160 -0.12 0.11 5.11
N MET A 161 -0.55 1.37 5.06
CA MET A 161 -0.92 2.19 6.20
C MET A 161 -2.42 2.38 6.37
N GLU A 162 -3.20 2.34 5.30
CA GLU A 162 -4.62 2.63 5.36
C GLU A 162 -5.41 1.74 4.42
N ARG A 163 -6.53 1.25 4.93
CA ARG A 163 -7.56 0.56 4.18
C ARG A 163 -8.49 1.60 3.58
N TYR A 164 -7.98 2.34 2.60
CA TYR A 164 -8.89 2.93 1.64
C TYR A 164 -9.45 1.76 0.83
N GLY A 165 -10.77 1.58 0.88
CA GLY A 165 -11.43 0.67 -0.05
C GLY A 165 -10.94 0.93 -1.48
N ALA A 166 -11.03 -0.09 -2.32
CA ALA A 166 -10.60 -0.18 -3.71
C ALA A 166 -11.08 0.94 -4.69
N THR A 167 -11.48 2.12 -4.23
CA THR A 167 -12.29 3.09 -4.96
C THR A 167 -11.50 4.19 -5.66
N VAL A 168 -10.41 4.73 -5.09
CA VAL A 168 -9.64 5.83 -5.72
C VAL A 168 -8.30 5.32 -6.29
N GLN A 169 -7.68 4.34 -5.65
CA GLN A 169 -6.34 3.86 -5.96
C GLN A 169 -6.32 2.87 -7.13
N ILE A 170 -7.33 1.99 -7.23
CA ILE A 170 -7.51 1.15 -8.44
C ILE A 170 -7.71 2.04 -9.67
N CYS A 171 -8.42 3.16 -9.52
CA CYS A 171 -8.58 4.15 -10.59
C CYS A 171 -7.24 4.78 -10.99
N SER A 172 -6.34 5.08 -10.04
CA SER A 172 -5.01 5.62 -10.37
C SER A 172 -4.12 4.65 -11.17
N ILE A 173 -4.35 3.34 -11.07
CA ILE A 173 -3.63 2.33 -11.86
C ILE A 173 -4.12 2.31 -13.31
N LEU A 174 -5.41 2.54 -13.54
CA LEU A 174 -5.95 2.73 -14.89
C LEU A 174 -5.35 3.97 -15.57
N LEU A 175 -4.86 4.94 -14.80
CA LEU A 175 -4.18 6.13 -15.30
C LEU A 175 -2.69 5.92 -15.63
N LEU A 176 -2.10 4.75 -15.36
CA LEU A 176 -0.70 4.49 -15.71
C LEU A 176 -0.44 4.69 -17.21
N ASN A 177 -1.38 4.30 -18.07
CA ASN A 177 -1.26 4.57 -19.51
C ASN A 177 -1.32 6.07 -19.84
N TYR A 178 -2.06 6.84 -19.06
CA TYR A 178 -2.18 8.29 -19.26
C TYR A 178 -0.92 9.05 -18.80
N PHE A 179 -0.24 8.56 -17.76
CA PHE A 179 0.99 9.16 -17.24
C PHE A 179 2.26 8.71 -17.96
N ALA A 180 2.19 7.66 -18.78
CA ALA A 180 3.30 7.22 -19.59
C ALA A 180 3.69 8.29 -20.61
N LEU A 181 5.00 8.53 -20.75
CA LEU A 181 5.51 9.49 -21.72
C LEU A 181 5.27 8.96 -23.15
N SER A 182 4.70 9.80 -24.01
CA SER A 182 4.23 9.45 -25.35
C SER A 182 5.33 9.20 -26.40
N GLU A 183 6.59 8.99 -26.00
CA GLU A 183 7.62 8.53 -26.96
C GLU A 183 7.23 7.17 -27.57
N ASP A 184 6.30 6.43 -26.93
CA ASP A 184 5.66 5.20 -27.44
C ASP A 184 4.40 5.43 -28.30
N LYS A 185 4.01 6.69 -28.61
CA LYS A 185 2.91 6.96 -29.58
C LYS A 185 3.37 6.97 -31.04
N LEU A 186 4.63 6.63 -31.31
CA LEU A 186 5.21 6.57 -32.65
C LEU A 186 5.92 5.23 -32.89
N GLU A 187 5.13 4.15 -32.92
CA GLU A 187 5.34 3.08 -33.90
C GLU A 187 3.96 2.68 -34.45
N ASP A 188 3.37 3.60 -35.22
CA ASP A 188 2.45 3.22 -36.30
C ASP A 188 3.26 2.34 -37.28
N LYS A 189 3.20 1.03 -37.06
CA LYS A 189 3.53 0.01 -38.07
C LYS A 189 2.45 -1.06 -38.07
N TYR A 190 1.31 -0.71 -38.67
CA TYR A 190 0.57 -1.56 -39.58
C TYR A 190 0.01 -0.71 -40.71
#